data_AF-A0A6B2PVP7-F1
#
_entry.id   AF-A0A6B2PVP7-F1
#
_cell.length_a   1.000
_cell.length_b   1.000
_cell.length_c   1.000
_cell.angle_alpha   90.00
_cell.angle_beta   90.00
_cell.angle_gamma   90.00
#
_symmetry.space_group_name_H-M   'P 1'
#
loop_
_entity.id
_entity.type
_entity.pdbx_description
1 polymer ?
#
loop_
_entity_poly.entity_id
_entity_poly.type
_entity_poly.pdbx_seq_one_letter_code
_entity_poly.pdbx_strand_id
1 'polypeptide(L)'
;KVHKPVSNDEAQKHLQSLMERLKINGRKPVPVQKLKAKEKEPELKQELGPDPFDNPHEYAEMCRREGMPIPRNILKLIDGANI
;
A
#
# COMPACT_ATOMS: atom_id res chain seq x y z
N LYS A 1 2.90 -47.39 10.24
CA LYS A 1 1.50 -47.82 9.96
C LYS A 1 1.45 -48.28 8.51
N VAL A 2 1.16 -49.56 8.27
CA VAL A 2 1.07 -50.11 6.90
C VAL A 2 -0.25 -49.66 6.28
N HIS A 3 -0.22 -49.08 5.08
CA HIS A 3 -1.42 -48.64 4.38
C HIS A 3 -2.21 -49.86 3.89
N LYS A 4 -3.43 -50.03 4.38
CA LYS A 4 -4.37 -51.04 3.84
C LYS A 4 -5.22 -50.38 2.76
N PRO A 5 -5.17 -50.85 1.51
CA PRO A 5 -6.03 -50.32 0.46
C PRO A 5 -7.49 -50.56 0.82
N VAL A 6 -8.28 -49.53 0.62
CA VAL A 6 -9.72 -49.53 0.89
C VAL A 6 -10.47 -50.01 -0.36
N SER A 7 -11.66 -50.58 -0.21
CA SER A 7 -12.50 -50.93 -1.36
C SER A 7 -12.95 -49.68 -2.13
N ASN A 8 -13.28 -49.84 -3.41
CA ASN A 8 -13.69 -48.71 -4.25
C ASN A 8 -14.97 -48.02 -3.70
N ASP A 9 -15.91 -48.80 -3.19
CA ASP A 9 -17.16 -48.27 -2.60
C ASP A 9 -16.89 -47.43 -1.34
N GLU A 10 -15.95 -47.86 -0.51
CA GLU A 10 -15.52 -47.08 0.66
C GLU A 10 -14.76 -45.82 0.25
N ALA A 11 -13.91 -45.90 -0.77
CA ALA A 11 -13.20 -44.74 -1.32
C ALA A 11 -14.18 -43.68 -1.86
N GLN A 12 -15.24 -44.10 -2.55
CA GLN A 12 -16.29 -43.21 -3.05
C GLN A 12 -17.04 -42.51 -1.92
N LYS A 13 -17.41 -43.24 -0.85
CA LYS A 13 -18.05 -42.67 0.34
C LYS A 13 -17.16 -41.63 1.03
N HIS A 14 -15.88 -41.95 1.19
CA HIS A 14 -14.90 -41.03 1.77
C HIS A 14 -14.73 -39.77 0.91
N LEU A 15 -14.71 -39.92 -0.42
CA LEU A 15 -14.63 -38.79 -1.34
C LEU A 15 -15.86 -37.87 -1.22
N GLN A 16 -17.07 -38.43 -1.21
CA GLN A 16 -18.31 -37.65 -1.07
C GLN A 16 -18.35 -36.91 0.27
N SER A 17 -18.03 -37.59 1.37
CA SER A 17 -17.94 -36.96 2.71
C SER A 17 -16.91 -35.82 2.75
N LEU A 18 -15.76 -36.00 2.08
CA LEU A 18 -14.74 -34.97 1.98
C LEU A 18 -15.23 -33.75 1.18
N MET A 19 -15.91 -33.97 0.06
CA MET A 19 -16.48 -32.89 -0.76
C MET A 19 -17.52 -32.07 0.00
N GLU A 20 -18.39 -32.74 0.77
CA GLU A 20 -19.36 -32.10 1.66
C GLU A 20 -18.68 -31.28 2.76
N ARG A 21 -17.71 -31.87 3.48
CA ARG A 21 -16.93 -31.18 4.52
C ARG A 21 -16.23 -29.93 4.00
N LEU A 22 -15.66 -30.01 2.80
CA LEU A 22 -14.92 -28.90 2.19
C LEU A 22 -15.85 -27.84 1.57
N LYS A 23 -17.18 -28.09 1.57
CA LYS A 23 -18.22 -27.22 1.00
C LYS A 23 -17.87 -26.73 -0.41
N ILE A 24 -17.18 -27.57 -1.19
CA ILE A 24 -16.58 -27.17 -2.47
C ILE A 24 -17.68 -26.80 -3.47
N ASN A 25 -18.81 -27.52 -3.42
CA ASN A 25 -19.96 -27.35 -4.31
C ASN A 25 -20.72 -26.03 -4.10
N GLY A 26 -20.42 -25.27 -3.02
CA GLY A 26 -21.06 -23.98 -2.72
C GLY A 26 -20.13 -22.77 -2.83
N ARG A 27 -18.87 -22.96 -3.24
CA ARG A 27 -17.91 -21.85 -3.35
C ARG A 27 -18.23 -21.02 -4.57
N LYS A 28 -18.93 -19.90 -4.38
CA LYS A 28 -19.02 -18.86 -5.41
C LYS A 28 -17.63 -18.24 -5.58
N PRO A 29 -17.10 -18.16 -6.81
CA PRO A 29 -15.86 -17.42 -7.03
C PRO A 29 -16.06 -15.99 -6.54
N VAL A 30 -15.14 -15.51 -5.70
CA VAL A 30 -15.19 -14.12 -5.24
C VAL A 30 -15.05 -13.24 -6.48
N PRO A 31 -15.97 -12.31 -6.74
CA PRO A 31 -15.84 -11.42 -7.88
C PRO A 31 -14.51 -10.66 -7.75
N VAL A 32 -13.68 -10.78 -8.78
CA VAL A 32 -12.40 -10.07 -8.87
C VAL A 32 -12.67 -8.58 -8.70
N GLN A 33 -11.94 -7.94 -7.78
CA GLN A 33 -12.10 -6.53 -7.48
C GLN A 33 -11.66 -5.73 -8.71
N LYS A 34 -12.62 -5.29 -9.53
CA LYS A 34 -12.34 -4.47 -10.71
C LYS A 34 -11.89 -3.09 -10.23
N LEU A 35 -10.64 -2.73 -10.52
CA LEU A 35 -10.12 -1.39 -10.28
C LEU A 35 -10.96 -0.41 -11.11
N LYS A 36 -11.84 0.34 -10.45
CA LYS A 36 -12.52 1.47 -11.09
C LYS A 36 -11.52 2.63 -11.14
N ALA A 37 -11.28 3.18 -12.32
CA ALA A 37 -10.56 4.44 -12.44
C ALA A 37 -11.36 5.50 -11.67
N LYS A 38 -10.81 5.97 -10.55
CA LYS A 38 -11.33 7.16 -9.89
C LYS A 38 -10.99 8.35 -10.78
N GLU A 39 -11.93 9.27 -10.91
CA GLU A 39 -11.70 10.55 -11.59
C GLU A 39 -10.46 11.19 -10.97
N LYS A 40 -9.51 11.61 -11.82
CA LYS A 40 -8.29 12.27 -11.37
C LYS A 40 -8.70 13.52 -10.61
N GLU A 41 -8.24 13.65 -9.37
CA GLU A 41 -8.40 14.87 -8.61
C GLU A 41 -7.86 16.04 -9.43
N PRO A 42 -8.54 17.21 -9.43
CA PRO A 42 -8.10 18.35 -10.20
C PRO A 42 -6.67 18.69 -9.80
N GLU A 43 -5.83 18.96 -10.80
CA GLU A 43 -4.45 19.39 -10.61
C GLU A 43 -4.47 20.69 -9.78
N LEU A 44 -4.27 20.55 -8.47
CA LEU A 44 -4.06 21.67 -7.57
C LEU A 44 -2.82 22.40 -8.09
N LYS A 45 -3.05 23.52 -8.80
CA LYS A 45 -2.05 24.54 -9.08
C LYS A 45 -1.69 25.26 -7.78
N GLN A 46 -1.32 24.51 -6.74
CA GLN A 46 -0.57 25.07 -5.66
C GLN A 46 0.82 25.28 -6.22
N GLU A 47 1.13 26.54 -6.50
CA GLU A 47 2.50 26.96 -6.72
C GLU A 47 3.29 26.44 -5.53
N LEU A 48 4.10 25.42 -5.78
CA LEU A 48 4.94 24.83 -4.77
C LEU A 48 5.79 25.97 -4.21
N GLY A 49 5.92 26.05 -2.89
CA GLY A 49 6.84 27.00 -2.26
C GLY A 49 8.26 26.84 -2.82
N PRO A 50 9.16 27.82 -2.59
CA PRO A 50 10.54 27.77 -3.09
C PRO A 50 11.18 26.43 -2.75
N ASP A 51 11.88 25.81 -3.70
CA ASP A 51 12.49 24.50 -3.48
C ASP A 51 13.50 24.61 -2.32
N PRO A 52 13.37 23.78 -1.27
CA PRO A 52 14.24 23.83 -0.11
C PRO A 52 15.72 23.59 -0.42
N PHE A 53 16.05 22.91 -1.53
CA PHE A 53 17.43 22.57 -1.89
C PHE A 53 18.05 23.55 -2.89
N ASP A 54 17.27 24.09 -3.82
CA ASP A 54 17.77 25.10 -4.76
C ASP A 54 17.89 26.47 -4.09
N ASN A 55 16.91 26.87 -3.26
CA ASN A 55 16.86 28.17 -2.59
C ASN A 55 16.62 28.02 -1.08
N PRO A 56 17.62 27.54 -0.32
CA PRO A 56 17.45 27.20 1.10
C PRO A 56 17.07 28.41 1.97
N HIS A 57 17.54 29.61 1.62
CA HIS A 57 17.19 30.85 2.33
C HIS A 57 15.72 31.24 2.16
N GLU A 58 15.20 31.23 0.93
CA GLU A 58 13.81 31.60 0.64
C GLU A 58 12.83 30.61 1.28
N TYR A 59 13.17 29.33 1.25
CA TYR A 59 12.40 28.29 1.95
C TYR A 59 12.38 28.50 3.46
N ALA A 60 13.53 28.86 4.07
CA ALA A 60 13.59 29.15 5.50
C ALA A 60 12.75 30.38 5.89
N GLU A 61 12.74 31.45 5.09
CA GLU A 61 11.88 32.62 5.33
C GLU A 61 10.39 32.28 5.21
N MET A 62 10.01 31.45 4.24
CA MET A 62 8.64 30.96 4.09
C MET A 62 8.22 30.14 5.32
N CYS A 63 9.04 29.20 5.77
CA CYS A 63 8.77 28.45 7.00
C CYS A 63 8.59 29.36 8.22
N ARG A 64 9.40 30.42 8.37
CA ARG A 64 9.24 31.40 9.46
C ARG A 64 7.93 32.17 9.37
N ARG A 65 7.52 32.58 8.16
CA ARG A 65 6.25 33.29 7.92
C ARG A 65 5.03 32.45 8.25
N GLU A 66 5.07 31.17 7.86
CA GLU A 66 3.99 30.20 8.09
C GLU A 66 4.03 29.57 9.50
N GLY A 67 5.02 29.93 10.33
CA GLY A 67 5.19 29.37 11.67
C GLY A 67 5.60 27.89 11.68
N MET A 68 6.15 27.38 10.58
CA MET A 68 6.62 26.00 10.44
C MET A 68 8.09 25.86 10.85
N PRO A 69 8.47 24.75 11.49
CA PRO A 69 9.86 24.50 11.85
C PRO A 69 10.71 24.24 10.59
N ILE A 70 11.87 24.91 10.48
CA ILE A 70 12.81 24.70 9.37
C ILE A 70 13.51 23.34 9.55
N PRO A 71 13.53 22.46 8.54
CA PRO A 71 14.24 21.18 8.62
C PRO A 71 15.75 21.35 8.84
N ARG A 72 16.33 20.50 9.69
CA ARG A 72 17.75 20.54 10.06
C ARG A 72 18.71 20.45 8.87
N ASN A 73 18.31 19.74 7.80
CA ASN A 73 19.13 19.62 6.59
C ASN A 73 19.24 20.97 5.86
N ILE A 74 18.17 21.76 5.84
CA ILE A 74 18.17 23.09 5.21
C ILE A 74 18.90 24.09 6.09
N LEU A 75 18.75 24.01 7.41
CA LEU A 75 19.56 24.79 8.35
C LEU A 75 21.05 24.53 8.17
N LYS A 76 21.47 23.27 7.96
CA LYS A 76 22.86 22.94 7.67
C LYS A 76 23.36 23.51 6.34
N LEU A 77 22.49 23.68 5.34
CA LEU A 77 22.89 24.31 4.07
C LEU A 77 23.09 25.83 4.24
N ILE A 78 22.27 26.45 5.08
CA ILE A 78 22.37 27.88 5.42
C ILE A 78 23.58 28.15 6.32
N ASP A 79 23.72 27.38 7.40
CA ASP A 79 24.75 27.57 8.43
C ASP A 79 26.10 26.94 8.04
N GLY A 80 26.08 25.88 7.22
CA GLY A 80 27.25 25.14 6.76
C GLY A 80 27.91 25.69 5.49
N ALA A 81 27.45 26.85 4.99
CA ALA A 81 28.20 27.65 4.02
C ALA A 81 29.32 28.50 4.67
N ASN A 82 29.44 28.47 6.01
CA ASN A 82 30.51 29.13 6.78
C ASN A 82 31.36 28.09 7.55
N ILE A 83 32.03 27.19 6.84
CA ILE A 83 33.23 26.47 7.32
C ILE A 83 34.31 26.59 6.24
#